data_AF-A0A382Y266-F1
#
_entry.id   AF-A0A382Y266-F1
#
_cell.length_a   1.000
_cell.length_b   1.000
_cell.length_c   1.000
_cell.angle_alpha   90.00
_cell.angle_beta   90.00
_cell.angle_gamma   90.00
#
_symmetry.space_group_name_H-M   'P 1'
#
loop_
_entity.id
_entity.type
_entity.pdbx_description
1 polymer ?
#
loop_
_entity_poly.entity_id
_entity_poly.type
_entity_poly.pdbx_seq_one_letter_code
_entity_poly.pdbx_strand_id
1 'polypeptide(L)'
;VSEGSLEAPIRHPIPWQEEAFTNPENLDVELRRVFDICHGCRRCFNLCDSFPRLFDLIDSSETGELDSVDSAGFKHIADACTLCDMCFMTKCPYVPPHEFDLDFPHLMLRYRAMEFKQGNVSTSLIQLTETDRNGKLASFLAPFVNWFTSRRNKITRFVIEILTGVDRNSELPRY
;
A
#
# COMPACT_ATOMS: atom_id res chain seq x y z
N VAL A 1 10.42 29.55 -4.01
CA VAL A 1 10.84 28.26 -4.61
C VAL A 1 9.85 27.91 -5.71
N SER A 2 10.29 27.34 -6.84
CA SER A 2 9.39 26.90 -7.92
C SER A 2 8.65 25.62 -7.53
N GLU A 3 7.43 25.41 -8.02
CA GLU A 3 6.68 24.16 -7.83
C GLU A 3 7.40 22.98 -8.50
N GLY A 4 7.71 21.94 -7.73
CA GLY A 4 8.51 20.78 -8.16
C GLY A 4 7.80 19.88 -9.18
N SER A 5 6.47 19.83 -9.20
CA SER A 5 5.69 19.03 -10.15
C SER A 5 5.49 19.66 -11.53
N LEU A 6 6.11 20.82 -11.81
CA LEU A 6 6.03 21.46 -13.13
C LEU A 6 6.97 20.83 -14.16
N GLU A 7 8.04 20.19 -13.68
CA GLU A 7 9.01 19.47 -14.49
C GLU A 7 8.96 17.98 -14.16
N ALA A 8 9.74 17.17 -14.88
CA ALA A 8 9.89 15.76 -14.54
C ALA A 8 10.51 15.65 -13.13
N PRO A 9 9.83 15.00 -12.16
CA PRO A 9 10.35 14.90 -10.80
C PRO A 9 11.67 14.15 -10.76
N ILE A 10 12.58 14.62 -9.92
CA ILE A 10 13.85 13.94 -9.68
C ILE A 10 13.63 12.95 -8.54
N ARG A 11 14.09 11.70 -8.71
CA ARG A 11 14.11 10.70 -7.63
C ARG A 11 15.52 10.45 -7.14
N HIS A 12 15.68 10.49 -5.82
CA HIS A 12 16.92 10.10 -5.16
C HIS A 12 16.94 8.59 -4.89
N PRO A 13 18.10 7.91 -5.05
CA PRO A 13 18.25 6.53 -4.60
C PRO A 13 18.01 6.40 -3.09
N ILE A 14 17.21 5.41 -2.69
CA ILE A 14 16.96 5.14 -1.28
C ILE A 14 18.10 4.30 -0.67
N PRO A 15 18.63 4.65 0.53
CA PRO A 15 19.71 3.92 1.18
C PRO A 15 19.19 2.65 1.90
N TRP A 16 18.48 1.78 1.20
CA TRP A 16 17.71 0.67 1.78
C TRP A 16 18.54 -0.41 2.48
N GLN A 17 19.85 -0.44 2.25
CA GLN A 17 20.79 -1.38 2.88
C GLN A 17 21.33 -0.86 4.22
N GLU A 18 21.15 0.43 4.51
CA GLU A 18 21.62 1.02 5.76
C GLU A 18 20.69 0.67 6.91
N GLU A 19 21.25 0.45 8.10
CA GLU A 19 20.47 0.12 9.28
C GLU A 19 19.48 1.23 9.65
N ALA A 20 19.89 2.49 9.45
CA ALA A 20 19.08 3.68 9.66
C ALA A 20 17.81 3.73 8.78
N PHE A 21 17.78 3.02 7.65
CA PHE A 21 16.62 2.98 6.75
C PHE A 21 15.38 2.40 7.43
N THR A 22 15.56 1.44 8.34
CA THR A 22 14.44 0.79 9.06
C THR A 22 14.40 1.17 10.54
N ASN A 23 15.16 2.19 10.96
CA ASN A 23 15.11 2.69 12.33
C ASN A 23 13.77 3.40 12.58
N PRO A 24 12.98 2.99 13.60
CA PRO A 24 11.64 3.53 13.83
C PRO A 24 11.62 5.01 14.21
N GLU A 25 12.57 5.46 15.00
CA GLU A 25 12.66 6.84 15.49
C GLU A 25 12.97 7.79 14.32
N ASN A 26 13.96 7.45 13.50
CA ASN A 26 14.31 8.20 12.29
C ASN A 26 13.15 8.21 11.28
N LEU A 27 12.37 7.13 11.22
CA LEU A 27 11.23 7.06 10.33
C LEU A 27 10.07 7.91 10.84
N ASP A 28 9.80 7.90 12.15
CA ASP A 28 8.75 8.72 12.76
C ASP A 28 8.98 10.21 12.53
N VAL A 29 10.22 10.68 12.72
CA VAL A 29 10.61 12.06 12.42
C VAL A 29 10.29 12.44 10.97
N GLU A 30 10.62 11.56 10.02
CA GLU A 30 10.38 11.83 8.60
C GLU A 30 8.89 11.73 8.23
N LEU A 31 8.15 10.77 8.80
CA LEU A 31 6.69 10.70 8.67
C LEU A 31 6.05 11.99 9.15
N ARG A 32 6.44 12.48 10.33
CA ARG A 32 5.90 13.70 10.89
C ARG A 32 6.18 14.89 9.98
N ARG A 33 7.43 15.03 9.50
CA ARG A 33 7.79 16.10 8.55
C ARG A 33 6.94 16.06 7.28
N VAL A 34 6.81 14.89 6.66
CA VAL A 34 6.06 14.75 5.40
C VAL A 34 4.56 14.94 5.62
N PHE A 35 4.00 14.37 6.68
CA PHE A 35 2.58 14.46 7.00
C PHE A 35 2.16 15.88 7.34
N ASP A 36 3.02 16.65 8.01
CA ASP A 36 2.78 18.06 8.33
C ASP A 36 2.69 18.91 7.04
N ILE A 37 3.65 18.73 6.13
CA ILE A 37 3.64 19.42 4.83
C ILE A 37 2.44 18.97 3.99
N CYS A 38 2.07 17.69 4.03
CA CYS A 38 0.89 17.17 3.35
C CYS A 38 -0.39 17.79 3.91
N HIS A 39 -0.50 17.93 5.23
CA HIS A 39 -1.62 18.56 5.92
C HIS A 39 -1.76 20.04 5.55
N GLY A 40 -0.63 20.75 5.39
CA GLY A 40 -0.63 22.15 4.98
C GLY A 40 -1.20 22.40 3.58
N CYS A 41 -0.97 21.49 2.61
CA CYS A 41 -1.41 21.72 1.22
C CYS A 41 -2.67 20.94 0.80
N ARG A 42 -2.92 19.76 1.37
CA ARG A 42 -4.04 18.84 1.12
C ARG A 42 -4.39 18.54 -0.36
N ARG A 43 -3.51 18.83 -1.33
CA ARG A 43 -3.80 18.72 -2.78
C ARG A 43 -4.05 17.28 -3.25
N CYS A 44 -3.61 16.29 -2.49
CA CYS A 44 -3.63 14.88 -2.88
C CYS A 44 -4.88 14.10 -2.43
N PHE A 45 -5.85 14.76 -1.76
CA PHE A 45 -7.00 14.09 -1.12
C PHE A 45 -7.83 13.19 -2.05
N ASN A 46 -7.83 13.48 -3.35
CA ASN A 46 -8.63 12.77 -4.35
C ASN A 46 -7.85 11.70 -5.14
N LEU A 47 -6.59 11.42 -4.78
CA LEU A 47 -5.75 10.47 -5.52
C LEU A 47 -5.81 9.05 -4.99
N CYS A 48 -5.80 8.87 -3.66
CA CYS A 48 -5.86 7.57 -3.01
C CYS A 48 -6.30 7.70 -1.55
N ASP A 49 -6.66 6.57 -0.95
CA ASP A 49 -7.18 6.48 0.42
C ASP A 49 -6.18 6.92 1.51
N SER A 50 -4.87 6.96 1.25
CA SER A 50 -3.89 7.39 2.25
C SER A 50 -4.12 8.83 2.71
N PHE A 51 -4.49 9.74 1.79
CA PHE A 51 -4.58 11.16 2.10
C PHE A 51 -5.83 11.52 2.90
N PRO A 52 -7.05 11.08 2.54
CA PRO A 52 -8.22 11.26 3.40
C PRO A 52 -7.99 10.71 4.81
N ARG A 53 -7.41 9.50 4.94
CA ARG A 53 -7.08 8.91 6.24
C ARG A 53 -6.10 9.76 7.05
N LEU A 54 -5.07 10.29 6.39
CA LEU A 54 -4.11 11.18 7.03
C LEU A 54 -4.80 12.45 7.55
N PHE A 55 -5.65 13.07 6.73
CA PHE A 55 -6.30 14.31 7.09
C PHE A 55 -7.35 14.10 8.18
N ASP A 56 -8.15 13.02 8.10
CA ASP A 56 -9.10 12.65 9.14
C ASP A 56 -8.39 12.36 10.47
N LEU A 57 -7.23 11.70 10.44
CA LEU A 57 -6.43 11.43 11.65
C LEU A 57 -5.96 12.74 12.31
N ILE A 58 -5.47 13.70 11.51
CA ILE A 58 -4.99 14.97 12.04
C ILE A 58 -6.16 15.86 12.49
N ASP A 59 -7.22 15.97 11.69
CA ASP A 59 -8.38 16.81 11.99
C ASP A 59 -9.15 16.33 13.25
N SER A 60 -9.00 15.06 13.62
CA SER A 60 -9.57 14.49 14.84
C SER A 60 -8.62 14.50 16.05
N SER A 61 -7.41 15.06 15.90
CA SER A 61 -6.45 15.22 16.99
C SER A 61 -6.88 16.33 17.97
N GLU A 62 -6.27 16.38 19.15
CA GLU A 62 -6.63 17.36 20.19
C GLU A 62 -6.40 18.80 19.73
N THR A 63 -5.31 19.03 19.01
CA THR A 63 -4.92 20.36 18.49
C THR A 63 -5.45 20.63 17.09
N GLY A 64 -5.92 19.60 16.37
CA GLY A 64 -6.18 19.66 14.93
C GLY A 64 -4.90 19.72 14.09
N GLU A 65 -3.74 19.52 14.72
CA GLU A 65 -2.41 19.57 14.11
C GLU A 65 -1.68 18.25 14.37
N LEU A 66 -0.58 18.03 13.65
CA LEU A 66 0.16 16.76 13.71
C LEU A 66 0.91 16.53 15.02
N ASP A 67 1.19 17.59 15.78
CA ASP A 67 1.93 17.55 17.04
C ASP A 67 1.24 16.68 18.11
N SER A 68 -0.10 16.65 18.13
CA SER A 68 -0.89 15.85 19.07
C SER A 68 -1.30 14.47 18.53
N VAL A 69 -0.85 14.09 17.32
CA VAL A 69 -1.16 12.78 16.72
C VAL A 69 -0.23 11.68 17.23
N ASP A 70 -0.83 10.58 17.68
CA ASP A 70 -0.10 9.34 18.02
C ASP A 70 0.39 8.63 16.76
N SER A 71 1.68 8.27 16.76
CA SER A 71 2.35 7.53 15.70
C SER A 71 1.73 6.15 15.42
N ALA A 72 0.99 5.57 16.37
CA ALA A 72 0.20 4.36 16.14
C ALA A 72 -0.82 4.53 14.99
N GLY A 73 -1.29 5.76 14.76
CA GLY A 73 -2.14 6.10 13.62
C GLY A 73 -1.42 6.01 12.27
N PHE A 74 -0.09 6.13 12.20
CA PHE A 74 0.59 6.21 10.89
C PHE A 74 0.49 4.91 10.08
N LYS A 75 0.30 3.76 10.74
CA LYS A 75 0.14 2.46 10.08
C LYS A 75 -1.01 2.44 9.09
N HIS A 76 -2.18 2.95 9.46
CA HIS A 76 -3.36 2.85 8.60
C HIS A 76 -3.26 3.76 7.35
N ILE A 77 -2.42 4.79 7.39
CA ILE A 77 -2.09 5.64 6.24
C ILE A 77 -1.12 4.92 5.30
N ALA A 78 -0.08 4.31 5.86
CA ALA A 78 0.91 3.55 5.11
C ALA A 78 0.31 2.30 4.44
N ASP A 79 -0.57 1.58 5.12
CA ASP A 79 -1.25 0.39 4.60
C ASP A 79 -2.25 0.75 3.47
N ALA A 80 -2.79 1.97 3.46
CA ALA A 80 -3.65 2.46 2.38
C ALA A 80 -2.89 2.87 1.09
N CYS A 81 -1.56 3.01 1.15
CA CYS A 81 -0.79 3.47 0.00
C CYS A 81 -0.65 2.35 -1.05
N THR A 82 -1.01 2.64 -2.31
CA THR A 82 -0.91 1.66 -3.40
C THR A 82 0.43 1.68 -4.12
N LEU A 83 1.36 2.57 -3.74
CA LEU A 83 2.66 2.76 -4.39
C LEU A 83 2.56 3.02 -5.91
N CYS A 84 1.50 3.72 -6.34
CA CYS A 84 1.26 4.05 -7.75
C CYS A 84 1.98 5.31 -8.25
N ASP A 85 2.69 6.02 -7.37
CA ASP A 85 3.44 7.25 -7.65
C ASP A 85 2.66 8.44 -8.21
N MET A 86 1.33 8.38 -8.33
CA MET A 86 0.53 9.49 -8.89
C MET A 86 0.67 10.79 -8.10
N CYS A 87 0.74 10.72 -6.77
CA CYS A 87 0.93 11.91 -5.93
C CYS A 87 2.28 12.58 -6.18
N PHE A 88 3.35 11.78 -6.27
CA PHE A 88 4.71 12.23 -6.54
C PHE A 88 4.83 12.77 -7.97
N MET A 89 4.33 12.04 -8.96
CA MET A 89 4.55 12.38 -10.36
C MET A 89 3.72 13.55 -10.88
N THR A 90 2.53 13.80 -10.30
CA THR A 90 1.55 14.67 -10.98
C THR A 90 0.88 15.73 -10.12
N LYS A 91 1.03 15.69 -8.78
CA LYS A 91 0.26 16.58 -7.87
C LYS A 91 1.08 17.28 -6.81
N CYS A 92 2.11 16.65 -6.28
CA CYS A 92 2.85 17.19 -5.16
C CYS A 92 3.76 18.35 -5.62
N PRO A 93 3.52 19.59 -5.15
CA PRO A 93 4.33 20.74 -5.55
C PRO A 93 5.73 20.75 -4.91
N TYR A 94 5.99 19.82 -4.00
CA TYR A 94 7.14 19.81 -3.10
C TYR A 94 8.07 18.62 -3.35
N VAL A 95 7.91 17.95 -4.50
CA VAL A 95 8.85 16.92 -4.94
C VAL A 95 10.19 17.52 -5.34
N PRO A 96 11.28 16.73 -5.38
CA PRO A 96 12.60 17.23 -5.74
C PRO A 96 12.58 17.82 -7.17
N PRO A 97 13.20 18.98 -7.41
CA PRO A 97 14.24 19.63 -6.59
C PRO A 97 13.73 20.64 -5.55
N HIS A 98 12.44 20.64 -5.18
CA HIS A 98 11.95 21.50 -4.10
C HIS A 98 12.69 21.20 -2.79
N GLU A 99 12.96 22.22 -1.97
CA GLU A 99 13.71 22.11 -0.71
C GLU A 99 13.11 21.16 0.34
N PHE A 100 11.84 20.79 0.16
CA PHE A 100 11.12 19.86 1.03
C PHE A 100 11.31 18.40 0.62
N ASP A 101 11.79 18.14 -0.59
CA ASP A 101 12.23 16.82 -1.04
C ASP A 101 11.21 15.70 -0.77
N LEU A 102 9.92 15.94 -1.07
CA LEU A 102 8.86 14.99 -0.72
C LEU A 102 8.82 13.79 -1.69
N ASP A 103 9.03 12.59 -1.16
CA ASP A 103 8.73 11.33 -1.83
C ASP A 103 7.84 10.44 -0.95
N PHE A 104 6.54 10.78 -0.92
CA PHE A 104 5.55 10.07 -0.12
C PHE A 104 5.51 8.56 -0.42
N PRO A 105 5.51 8.08 -1.69
CA PRO A 105 5.53 6.65 -1.97
C PRO A 105 6.75 5.94 -1.39
N HIS A 106 7.96 6.50 -1.53
CA HIS A 106 9.15 5.89 -0.94
C HIS A 106 9.13 5.89 0.59
N LEU A 107 8.53 6.92 1.21
CA LEU A 107 8.33 6.94 2.66
C LEU A 107 7.37 5.83 3.12
N MET A 108 6.28 5.59 2.39
CA MET A 108 5.35 4.49 2.70
C MET A 108 6.00 3.12 2.46
N LEU A 109 6.82 2.98 1.42
CA LEU A 109 7.64 1.78 1.20
C LEU A 109 8.59 1.53 2.37
N ARG A 110 9.29 2.57 2.84
CA ARG A 110 10.20 2.51 3.99
C ARG A 110 9.47 2.08 5.26
N TYR A 111 8.26 2.58 5.50
CA TYR A 111 7.41 2.14 6.60
C TYR A 111 7.08 0.65 6.55
N ARG A 112 6.65 0.15 5.39
CA ARG A 112 6.36 -1.28 5.20
C ARG A 112 7.60 -2.16 5.37
N ALA A 113 8.77 -1.67 4.95
CA ALA A 113 10.04 -2.37 5.15
C ALA A 113 10.42 -2.48 6.64
N MET A 114 10.22 -1.41 7.43
CA MET A 114 10.38 -1.43 8.88
C MET A 114 9.43 -2.44 9.53
N GLU A 115 8.14 -2.39 9.21
CA GLU A 115 7.12 -3.32 9.73
C GLU A 115 7.48 -4.78 9.45
N PHE A 116 7.95 -5.06 8.24
CA PHE A 116 8.41 -6.39 7.85
C PHE A 116 9.62 -6.84 8.68
N LYS A 117 10.62 -5.97 8.87
CA LYS A 117 11.82 -6.27 9.67
C LYS A 117 11.50 -6.51 11.15
N GLN A 118 10.49 -5.84 11.69
CA GLN A 118 10.02 -6.02 13.07
C GLN A 118 9.12 -7.24 13.27
N GLY A 119 8.69 -7.91 12.20
CA GLY A 119 7.77 -9.04 12.28
C GLY A 119 6.31 -8.64 12.50
N ASN A 120 5.94 -7.38 12.24
CA ASN A 120 4.57 -6.87 12.36
C ASN A 120 3.68 -7.24 11.16
N VAL A 121 4.20 -8.05 10.24
CA VAL A 121 3.50 -8.52 9.05
C VAL A 121 3.01 -9.94 9.25
N SER A 122 1.72 -10.18 9.00
CA SER A 122 1.12 -11.51 9.14
C SER A 122 1.81 -12.54 8.24
N THR A 123 2.04 -13.74 8.76
CA THR A 123 2.64 -14.84 8.00
C THR A 123 1.83 -15.16 6.74
N SER A 124 0.49 -15.10 6.81
CA SER A 124 -0.37 -15.30 5.64
C SER A 124 -0.05 -14.33 4.51
N LEU A 125 0.16 -13.04 4.81
CA LEU A 125 0.55 -12.04 3.81
C LEU A 125 1.91 -12.37 3.19
N ILE A 126 2.89 -12.77 4.00
CA ILE A 126 4.21 -13.20 3.51
C ILE A 126 4.08 -14.41 2.58
N GLN A 127 3.23 -15.38 2.94
CA GLN A 127 2.99 -16.54 2.10
C GLN A 127 2.29 -16.17 0.78
N LEU A 128 1.43 -15.15 0.76
CA LEU A 128 0.77 -14.66 -0.45
C LEU A 128 1.78 -13.99 -1.41
N THR A 129 2.82 -13.34 -0.89
CA THR A 129 3.85 -12.68 -1.71
C THR A 129 4.83 -13.64 -2.39
N GLU A 130 4.84 -14.92 -2.00
CA GLU A 130 5.65 -15.97 -2.65
C GLU A 130 5.07 -16.40 -4.01
N THR A 131 4.96 -15.45 -4.94
CA THR A 131 4.24 -15.62 -6.22
C THR A 131 4.81 -16.73 -7.09
N ASP A 132 6.13 -16.93 -7.11
CA ASP A 132 6.76 -17.99 -7.88
C ASP A 132 6.38 -19.39 -7.37
N ARG A 133 6.44 -19.57 -6.04
CA ARG A 133 6.04 -20.82 -5.41
C ARG A 133 4.54 -21.06 -5.56
N ASN A 134 3.74 -20.04 -5.27
CA ASN A 134 2.28 -20.11 -5.33
C ASN A 134 1.82 -20.37 -6.77
N GLY A 135 2.43 -19.72 -7.75
CA GLY A 135 2.18 -19.92 -9.17
C GLY A 135 2.53 -21.33 -9.63
N LYS A 136 3.70 -21.86 -9.25
CA LYS A 136 4.07 -23.26 -9.55
C LYS A 136 3.07 -24.26 -8.98
N LEU A 137 2.65 -24.08 -7.73
CA LEU A 137 1.66 -24.93 -7.09
C LEU A 137 0.28 -24.82 -7.77
N ALA A 138 -0.15 -23.60 -8.09
CA ALA A 138 -1.42 -23.35 -8.78
C ALA A 138 -1.44 -23.99 -10.17
N SER A 139 -0.37 -23.84 -10.95
CA SER A 139 -0.24 -24.47 -12.27
C SER A 139 -0.25 -26.00 -12.19
N PHE A 140 0.39 -26.58 -11.18
CA PHE A 140 0.34 -28.03 -10.94
C PHE A 140 -1.09 -28.51 -10.62
N LEU A 141 -1.85 -27.75 -9.83
CA LEU A 141 -3.22 -28.06 -9.46
C LEU A 141 -4.26 -27.67 -10.52
N ALA A 142 -3.89 -26.90 -11.54
CA ALA A 142 -4.81 -26.36 -12.54
C ALA A 142 -5.68 -27.44 -13.22
N PRO A 143 -5.16 -28.62 -13.66
CA PRO A 143 -6.00 -29.66 -14.25
C PRO A 143 -7.08 -30.18 -13.29
N PHE A 144 -6.72 -30.33 -12.01
CA PHE A 144 -7.67 -30.74 -10.97
C PHE A 144 -8.72 -29.67 -10.73
N VAL A 145 -8.31 -28.40 -10.61
CA VAL A 145 -9.25 -27.28 -10.44
C VAL A 145 -10.20 -27.19 -11.62
N ASN A 146 -9.70 -27.25 -12.85
CA ASN A 146 -10.52 -27.24 -14.08
C ASN A 146 -11.54 -28.39 -14.13
N TRP A 147 -11.17 -29.57 -13.63
CA TRP A 147 -12.09 -30.70 -13.50
C TRP A 147 -13.12 -30.47 -12.39
N PHE A 148 -12.69 -30.00 -11.22
CA PHE A 148 -13.52 -29.76 -10.05
C PHE A 148 -14.56 -28.65 -10.30
N THR A 149 -14.18 -27.60 -11.01
CA THR A 149 -15.06 -26.46 -11.35
C THR A 149 -15.87 -26.68 -12.63
N SER A 150 -15.66 -27.79 -13.34
CA SER A 150 -16.36 -28.07 -14.60
C SER A 150 -17.87 -28.21 -14.41
N ARG A 151 -18.66 -27.60 -15.31
CA ARG A 151 -20.13 -27.81 -15.39
C ARG A 151 -20.54 -29.27 -15.61
N ARG A 152 -19.62 -30.11 -16.10
CA ARG A 152 -19.86 -31.56 -16.25
C ARG A 152 -19.95 -32.25 -14.87
N ASN A 153 -19.30 -31.71 -13.85
CA ASN A 153 -19.31 -32.25 -12.49
C ASN A 153 -20.45 -31.63 -11.67
N LYS A 154 -21.67 -32.16 -11.84
CA LYS A 154 -22.87 -31.61 -11.19
C LYS A 154 -22.80 -31.63 -9.66
N ILE A 155 -22.06 -32.58 -9.08
CA ILE A 155 -21.93 -32.74 -7.62
C ILE A 155 -21.08 -31.60 -7.06
N THR A 156 -19.88 -31.38 -7.60
CA THR A 156 -18.99 -30.32 -7.11
C THR A 156 -19.61 -28.94 -7.37
N ARG A 157 -20.28 -28.74 -8.50
CA ARG A 157 -21.01 -27.49 -8.79
C ARG A 157 -22.13 -27.21 -7.79
N PHE A 158 -22.89 -28.23 -7.38
CA PHE A 158 -23.91 -28.08 -6.34
C PHE A 158 -23.31 -27.65 -4.99
N VAL A 159 -22.18 -28.25 -4.60
CA VAL A 159 -21.46 -27.87 -3.39
C VAL A 159 -20.92 -26.44 -3.47
N ILE A 160 -20.33 -26.05 -4.60
CA ILE A 160 -19.84 -24.68 -4.84
C ILE A 160 -21.01 -23.69 -4.72
N GLU A 161 -22.15 -23.96 -5.34
CA GLU A 161 -23.32 -23.08 -5.26
C GLU A 161 -23.80 -22.87 -3.82
N ILE A 162 -23.85 -23.94 -3.01
CA ILE A 162 -24.24 -23.83 -1.60
C ILE A 162 -23.24 -22.99 -0.79
N LEU A 163 -21.94 -23.17 -1.04
CA LEU A 163 -20.89 -22.53 -0.23
C LEU A 163 -20.62 -21.07 -0.64
N THR A 164 -20.69 -20.76 -1.94
CA THR A 164 -20.28 -19.45 -2.48
C THR A 164 -21.41 -18.66 -3.10
N GLY A 165 -22.59 -19.27 -3.30
CA GLY A 165 -23.72 -18.66 -4.01
C GLY A 165 -23.53 -18.56 -5.53
N VAL A 166 -22.44 -19.09 -6.08
CA VAL A 166 -22.20 -19.08 -7.53
C VAL A 166 -23.05 -20.15 -8.20
N ASP A 167 -23.98 -19.72 -9.07
CA ASP A 167 -24.90 -20.61 -9.79
C ASP A 167 -24.19 -21.78 -10.48
N ARG A 168 -24.68 -23.00 -10.27
CA ARG A 168 -24.07 -24.24 -10.79
C ARG A 168 -23.89 -24.28 -12.31
N ASN A 169 -24.67 -23.52 -13.06
CA ASN A 169 -24.63 -23.47 -14.53
C ASN A 169 -23.73 -22.36 -15.08
N SER A 170 -23.20 -21.48 -14.22
CA SER A 170 -22.23 -20.45 -14.62
C SER A 170 -20.92 -21.06 -15.13
N GLU A 171 -20.39 -20.52 -16.23
CA GLU A 171 -19.07 -20.89 -16.73
C GLU A 171 -17.99 -20.20 -15.90
N LEU A 172 -17.01 -20.96 -15.43
CA LEU A 172 -15.86 -20.43 -14.69
C LEU A 172 -14.61 -20.41 -15.60
N PRO A 173 -13.68 -19.47 -15.38
CA PRO A 173 -12.40 -19.44 -16.09
C PRO A 173 -11.66 -20.77 -15.98
N ARG A 174 -10.92 -21.12 -17.05
CA ARG A 174 -9.99 -22.24 -17.05
C ARG A 174 -8.57 -21.72 -16.85
N TYR A 175 -7.80 -22.47 -16.09
CA TYR A 175 -6.41 -22.17 -15.75
C TYR A 175 -5.45 -23.09 -16.50
#